data_AF-A0A3P3XKN0-F1
#
_entry.id   AF-A0A3P3XKN0-F1
#
_cell.length_a   1.000
_cell.length_b   1.000
_cell.length_c   1.000
_cell.angle_alpha   90.00
_cell.angle_beta   90.00
_cell.angle_gamma   90.00
#
_symmetry.space_group_name_H-M   'P 1'
#
loop_
_entity.id
_entity.type
_entity.pdbx_description
1 polymer ?
#
loop_
_entity_poly.entity_id
_entity_poly.type
_entity_poly.pdbx_seq_one_letter_code
_entity_poly.pdbx_strand_id
1 'polypeptide(L)'
;MEEIRGTEALEREILDDARKRAERIVRKAEDEAKALQAQTEQKIKAAIDALTQEYQTKQQTAEKEVRSRLPLEKMRLEIQYRDEVLRNAVAEVLAKIDPRLFGAWCLRGLKRQVELIRGSKATISVKGLDSAYIEEIKTLFQDAGSVSIKESEAMKARGIIVEPDDNSYRISITENELVSWLLDEERGELASALFGQTDSSATNTAGSPTGAGTSALKGARS
;
A
#
# COMPACT_ATOMS: atom_id res chain seq x y z
N MET A 1 45.54 -67.88 70.85
CA MET A 1 45.26 -66.43 71.07
C MET A 1 46.01 -65.51 70.10
N GLU A 2 47.09 -65.96 69.42
CA GLU A 2 47.80 -65.12 68.43
C GLU A 2 47.10 -65.06 67.06
N GLU A 3 46.40 -66.11 66.65
CA GLU A 3 45.65 -66.15 65.37
C GLU A 3 44.49 -65.14 65.32
N ILE A 4 43.79 -64.92 66.44
CA ILE A 4 42.65 -63.99 66.54
C ILE A 4 43.12 -62.53 66.37
N ARG A 5 44.34 -62.21 66.84
CA ARG A 5 44.92 -60.86 66.66
C ARG A 5 45.37 -60.62 65.22
N GLY A 6 45.74 -61.68 64.49
CA GLY A 6 46.10 -61.61 63.07
C GLY A 6 44.88 -61.37 62.16
N THR A 7 43.74 -62.00 62.47
CA THR A 7 42.49 -61.80 61.72
C THR A 7 41.89 -60.42 61.94
N GLU A 8 41.91 -59.90 63.17
CA GLU A 8 41.43 -58.54 63.47
C GLU A 8 42.28 -57.44 62.80
N ALA A 9 43.59 -57.64 62.70
CA ALA A 9 44.48 -56.71 62.00
C ALA A 9 44.18 -56.69 60.49
N LEU A 10 43.94 -57.85 59.89
CA LEU A 10 43.61 -58.01 58.48
C LEU A 10 42.22 -57.44 58.15
N GLU A 11 41.23 -57.61 59.03
CA GLU A 11 39.91 -56.98 58.89
C GLU A 11 40.01 -55.45 58.90
N ARG A 12 40.83 -54.87 59.79
CA ARG A 12 41.06 -53.41 59.82
C ARG A 12 41.71 -52.91 58.54
N GLU A 13 42.68 -53.64 58.00
CA GLU A 13 43.33 -53.30 56.74
C GLU A 13 42.34 -53.34 55.57
N ILE A 14 41.48 -54.38 55.49
CA ILE A 14 40.42 -54.47 54.48
C ILE A 14 39.45 -53.30 54.57
N LEU A 15 39.04 -52.92 55.79
CA LEU A 15 38.12 -51.79 56.02
C LEU A 15 38.77 -50.45 55.65
N ASP A 16 40.04 -50.25 55.98
CA ASP A 16 40.76 -49.01 55.62
C ASP A 16 41.01 -48.92 54.11
N ASP A 17 41.29 -50.03 53.44
CA ASP A 17 41.39 -50.08 51.98
C ASP A 17 40.03 -49.84 51.30
N ALA A 18 38.95 -50.40 51.85
CA ALA A 18 37.59 -50.13 51.38
C ALA A 18 37.22 -48.66 51.56
N ARG A 19 37.57 -48.04 52.70
CA ARG A 19 37.37 -46.60 52.94
C ARG A 19 38.15 -45.74 51.96
N LYS A 20 39.45 -46.02 51.75
CA LYS A 20 40.28 -45.30 50.78
C LYS A 20 39.77 -45.45 49.35
N ARG A 21 39.15 -46.58 49.01
CA ARG A 21 38.51 -46.78 47.69
C ARG A 21 37.21 -45.98 47.60
N ALA A 22 36.37 -46.02 48.62
CA ALA A 22 35.13 -45.24 48.69
C ALA A 22 35.40 -43.73 48.60
N GLU A 23 36.37 -43.21 49.35
CA GLU A 23 36.79 -41.79 49.29
C GLU A 23 37.28 -41.39 47.90
N ARG A 24 38.03 -42.27 47.23
CA ARG A 24 38.48 -42.03 45.85
C ARG A 24 37.32 -41.99 44.86
N ILE A 25 36.31 -42.84 45.04
CA ILE A 25 35.11 -42.85 44.19
C ILE A 25 34.30 -41.56 44.41
N VAL A 26 34.09 -41.15 45.67
CA VAL A 26 33.36 -39.92 46.00
C VAL A 26 34.08 -38.70 45.42
N ARG A 27 35.40 -38.58 45.61
CA ARG A 27 36.17 -37.46 45.04
C ARG A 27 36.07 -37.39 43.52
N LYS A 28 36.18 -38.54 42.84
CA LYS A 28 36.01 -38.59 41.37
C LYS A 28 34.61 -38.16 40.94
N ALA A 29 33.56 -38.63 41.63
CA ALA A 29 32.18 -38.23 41.33
C ALA A 29 31.96 -36.73 41.57
N GLU A 30 32.57 -36.14 42.61
CA GLU A 30 32.53 -34.69 42.85
C GLU A 30 33.25 -33.89 41.74
N ASP A 31 34.41 -34.36 41.30
CA ASP A 31 35.16 -33.71 40.21
C ASP A 31 34.42 -33.81 38.87
N GLU A 32 33.82 -34.96 38.57
CA GLU A 32 32.96 -35.16 37.40
C GLU A 32 31.70 -34.28 37.47
N ALA A 33 31.07 -34.16 38.64
CA ALA A 33 29.91 -33.30 38.83
C ALA A 33 30.25 -31.82 38.59
N LYS A 34 31.40 -31.35 39.11
CA LYS A 34 31.89 -29.97 38.86
C LYS A 34 32.19 -29.74 37.38
N ALA A 35 32.83 -30.70 36.72
CA ALA A 35 33.12 -30.61 35.28
C ALA A 35 31.83 -30.54 34.45
N LEU A 36 30.83 -31.36 34.79
CA LEU A 36 29.53 -31.36 34.14
C LEU A 36 28.78 -30.04 34.37
N GLN A 37 28.80 -29.50 35.58
CA GLN A 37 28.22 -28.20 35.90
C GLN A 37 28.88 -27.06 35.11
N ALA A 38 30.21 -27.03 35.05
CA ALA A 38 30.92 -26.01 34.26
C ALA A 38 30.57 -26.11 32.77
N GLN A 39 30.44 -27.33 32.23
CA GLN A 39 30.04 -27.54 30.84
C GLN A 39 28.60 -27.11 30.57
N THR A 40 27.65 -27.41 31.47
CA THR A 40 26.25 -27.00 31.29
C THR A 40 26.10 -25.49 31.39
N GLU A 41 26.79 -24.83 32.32
CA GLU A 41 26.82 -23.37 32.42
C GLU A 41 27.36 -22.71 31.16
N GLN A 42 28.43 -23.26 30.56
CA GLN A 42 28.94 -22.79 29.28
C GLN A 42 27.93 -22.97 28.14
N LYS A 43 27.26 -24.12 28.07
CA LYS A 43 26.21 -24.38 27.07
C LYS A 43 25.02 -23.43 27.24
N ILE A 44 24.61 -23.16 28.47
CA ILE A 44 23.53 -22.21 28.78
C ILE A 44 23.91 -20.80 28.34
N LYS A 45 25.13 -20.34 28.66
CA LYS A 45 25.62 -19.02 28.22
C LYS A 45 25.65 -18.91 26.71
N ALA A 46 26.22 -19.90 26.02
CA ALA A 46 26.25 -19.92 24.55
C ALA A 46 24.84 -19.92 23.94
N ALA A 47 23.89 -20.64 24.54
CA ALA A 47 22.50 -20.66 24.09
C ALA A 47 21.80 -19.30 24.31
N ILE A 48 22.05 -18.65 25.45
CA ILE A 48 21.52 -17.30 25.73
C ILE A 48 22.09 -16.29 24.74
N ASP A 49 23.39 -16.33 24.47
CA ASP A 49 24.05 -15.42 23.53
C ASP A 49 23.52 -15.62 22.10
N ALA A 50 23.39 -16.88 21.66
CA ALA A 50 22.82 -17.22 20.36
C ALA A 50 21.37 -16.72 20.23
N LEU A 51 20.54 -16.95 21.25
CA LEU A 51 19.15 -16.49 21.27
C LEU A 51 19.07 -14.97 21.23
N THR A 52 19.94 -14.29 21.98
CA THR A 52 20.00 -12.82 22.01
C THR A 52 20.35 -12.26 20.63
N GLN A 53 21.32 -12.84 19.94
CA GLN A 53 21.69 -12.46 18.57
C GLN A 53 20.54 -12.71 17.58
N GLU A 54 19.83 -13.82 17.72
CA GLU A 54 18.67 -14.13 16.88
C GLU A 54 17.55 -13.10 17.06
N TYR A 55 17.22 -12.71 18.30
CA TYR A 55 16.21 -11.68 18.53
C TYR A 55 16.65 -10.30 18.05
N GLN A 56 17.93 -9.95 18.22
CA GLN A 56 18.47 -8.68 17.70
C GLN A 56 18.39 -8.62 16.17
N THR A 57 18.74 -9.70 15.47
CA THR A 57 18.65 -9.75 14.01
C THR A 57 17.20 -9.70 13.53
N LYS A 58 16.27 -10.39 14.21
CA LYS A 58 14.84 -10.29 13.95
C LYS A 58 14.31 -8.87 14.14
N GLN A 59 14.70 -8.19 15.22
CA GLN A 59 14.30 -6.81 15.49
C GLN A 59 14.83 -5.87 14.40
N GLN A 60 16.11 -5.96 14.04
CA GLN A 60 16.71 -5.13 12.99
C GLN A 60 16.04 -5.34 11.63
N THR A 61 15.70 -6.59 11.31
CA THR A 61 14.99 -6.92 10.06
C THR A 61 13.59 -6.33 10.07
N ALA A 62 12.83 -6.50 11.15
CA ALA A 62 11.50 -5.93 11.30
C ALA A 62 11.52 -4.40 11.24
N GLU A 63 12.47 -3.74 11.91
CA GLU A 63 12.64 -2.29 11.84
C GLU A 63 12.93 -1.82 10.42
N LYS A 64 13.79 -2.53 9.68
CA LYS A 64 14.11 -2.22 8.29
C LYS A 64 12.89 -2.37 7.39
N GLU A 65 12.10 -3.42 7.57
CA GLU A 65 10.86 -3.66 6.83
C GLU A 65 9.80 -2.58 7.12
N VAL A 66 9.63 -2.20 8.39
CA VAL A 66 8.68 -1.13 8.76
C VAL A 66 9.14 0.20 8.17
N ARG A 67 10.43 0.53 8.28
CA ARG A 67 11.00 1.78 7.74
C ARG A 67 10.90 1.86 6.22
N SER A 68 10.96 0.74 5.50
CA SER A 68 10.78 0.73 4.05
C SER A 68 9.32 0.83 3.63
N ARG A 69 8.39 0.28 4.42
CA ARG A 69 6.94 0.32 4.14
C ARG A 69 6.29 1.65 4.50
N LEU A 70 6.73 2.30 5.59
CA LEU A 70 6.08 3.50 6.12
C LEU A 70 5.99 4.66 5.11
N PRO A 71 7.03 4.97 4.31
CA PRO A 71 6.93 5.99 3.26
C PRO A 71 5.87 5.67 2.19
N LEU A 72 5.75 4.40 1.82
CA LEU A 72 4.76 3.96 0.82
C LEU A 72 3.34 4.11 1.35
N GLU A 73 3.09 3.72 2.59
CA GLU A 73 1.79 3.92 3.24
C GLU A 73 1.47 5.41 3.40
N LYS A 74 2.46 6.23 3.76
CA LYS A 74 2.29 7.69 3.80
C LYS A 74 1.88 8.25 2.44
N MET A 75 2.60 7.91 1.37
CA MET A 75 2.28 8.36 0.01
C MET A 75 0.90 7.87 -0.43
N ARG A 76 0.56 6.62 -0.14
CA ARG A 76 -0.76 6.04 -0.45
C ARG A 76 -1.87 6.84 0.24
N LEU A 77 -1.73 7.12 1.52
CA LEU A 77 -2.71 7.90 2.28
C LEU A 77 -2.80 9.35 1.78
N GLU A 78 -1.68 9.97 1.41
CA GLU A 78 -1.67 11.31 0.82
C GLU A 78 -2.39 11.36 -0.53
N ILE A 79 -2.15 10.37 -1.41
CA ILE A 79 -2.84 10.25 -2.70
C ILE A 79 -4.34 10.05 -2.49
N GLN A 80 -4.71 9.15 -1.57
CA GLN A 80 -6.11 8.88 -1.25
C GLN A 80 -6.80 10.14 -0.73
N TYR A 81 -6.19 10.84 0.22
CA TYR A 81 -6.72 12.10 0.75
C TYR A 81 -6.92 13.14 -0.35
N ARG A 82 -5.92 13.33 -1.22
CA ARG A 82 -6.04 14.29 -2.33
C ARG A 82 -7.12 13.91 -3.32
N ASP A 83 -7.27 12.62 -3.64
CA ASP A 83 -8.32 12.13 -4.54
C ASP A 83 -9.72 12.35 -3.94
N GLU A 84 -9.90 12.05 -2.65
CA GLU A 84 -11.16 12.28 -1.94
C GLU A 84 -11.53 13.76 -1.90
N VAL A 85 -10.58 14.63 -1.53
CA VAL A 85 -10.78 16.08 -1.48
C VAL A 85 -11.10 16.64 -2.87
N LEU A 86 -10.40 16.19 -3.91
CA LEU A 86 -10.66 16.59 -5.29
C LEU A 86 -12.07 16.19 -5.74
N ARG A 87 -12.46 14.93 -5.52
CA ARG A 87 -13.80 14.44 -5.87
C ARG A 87 -14.91 15.20 -5.14
N ASN A 88 -14.71 15.49 -3.87
CA ASN A 88 -15.66 16.27 -3.07
C ASN A 88 -15.78 17.71 -3.59
N ALA A 89 -14.66 18.35 -3.95
CA ALA A 89 -14.67 19.68 -4.53
C ALA A 89 -15.41 19.72 -5.87
N VAL A 90 -15.15 18.76 -6.76
CA VAL A 90 -15.87 18.64 -8.05
C VAL A 90 -17.37 18.45 -7.83
N ALA A 91 -17.75 17.56 -6.92
CA ALA A 91 -19.15 17.31 -6.59
C ALA A 91 -19.84 18.57 -6.02
N GLU A 92 -19.16 19.32 -5.15
CA GLU A 92 -19.70 20.55 -4.57
C GLU A 92 -19.88 21.65 -5.63
N VAL A 93 -18.95 21.78 -6.57
CA VAL A 93 -19.06 22.74 -7.68
C VAL A 93 -20.21 22.37 -8.61
N LEU A 94 -20.35 21.09 -8.97
CA LEU A 94 -21.44 20.63 -9.83
C LEU A 94 -22.81 20.71 -9.16
N ALA A 95 -22.88 20.58 -7.83
CA ALA A 95 -24.12 20.82 -7.09
C ALA A 95 -24.60 22.28 -7.22
N LYS A 96 -23.66 23.24 -7.35
CA LYS A 96 -23.92 24.69 -7.42
C LYS A 96 -23.90 25.26 -8.84
N ILE A 97 -23.63 24.44 -9.86
CA ILE A 97 -23.54 24.91 -11.25
C ILE A 97 -24.89 25.49 -11.70
N ASP A 98 -24.85 26.58 -12.46
CA ASP A 98 -26.04 27.14 -13.08
C ASP A 98 -26.63 26.09 -14.05
N PRO A 99 -27.93 25.73 -13.92
CA PRO A 99 -28.61 24.85 -14.87
C PRO A 99 -28.42 25.25 -16.34
N ARG A 100 -28.24 26.55 -16.62
CA ARG A 100 -27.98 27.04 -17.99
C ARG A 100 -26.63 26.62 -18.53
N LEU A 101 -25.58 26.71 -17.70
CA LEU A 101 -24.24 26.28 -18.09
C LEU A 101 -24.20 24.78 -18.34
N PHE A 102 -24.87 24.00 -17.48
CA PHE A 102 -25.00 22.56 -17.66
C PHE A 102 -25.77 22.21 -18.94
N GLY A 103 -26.90 22.87 -19.20
CA GLY A 103 -27.66 22.70 -20.44
C GLY A 103 -26.86 23.02 -21.70
N ALA A 104 -26.06 24.10 -21.67
CA ALA A 104 -25.16 24.46 -22.77
C ALA A 104 -24.06 23.41 -23.00
N TRP A 105 -23.51 22.82 -21.93
CA TRP A 105 -22.56 21.72 -22.03
C TRP A 105 -23.19 20.48 -22.65
N CYS A 106 -24.38 20.08 -22.19
CA CYS A 106 -25.12 18.95 -22.75
C CYS A 106 -25.38 19.13 -24.26
N LEU A 107 -25.84 20.32 -24.67
CA LEU A 107 -26.10 20.65 -26.06
C LEU A 107 -24.81 20.61 -26.90
N ARG A 108 -23.69 21.10 -26.36
CA ARG A 108 -22.40 21.05 -27.04
C ARG A 108 -21.92 19.61 -27.24
N GLY A 109 -22.09 18.76 -26.23
CA GLY A 109 -21.78 17.33 -26.33
C GLY A 109 -22.59 16.67 -27.45
N LEU A 110 -23.88 16.98 -27.52
CA LEU A 110 -24.76 16.43 -28.56
C LEU A 110 -24.42 16.97 -29.95
N LYS A 111 -24.06 18.26 -30.05
CA LYS A 111 -23.62 18.90 -31.29
C LYS A 111 -22.38 18.23 -31.91
N ARG A 112 -21.48 17.68 -31.09
CA ARG A 112 -20.31 16.93 -31.58
C ARG A 112 -20.67 15.61 -32.25
N GLN A 113 -21.87 15.10 -32.02
CA GLN A 113 -22.36 13.81 -32.53
C GLN A 113 -23.55 13.98 -33.49
N VAL A 114 -23.75 15.18 -34.04
CA VAL A 114 -24.89 15.51 -34.91
C VAL A 114 -24.99 14.60 -36.14
N GLU A 115 -23.87 14.12 -36.66
CA GLU A 115 -23.85 13.21 -37.81
C GLU A 115 -24.50 11.86 -37.52
N LEU A 116 -24.36 11.34 -36.29
CA LEU A 116 -25.00 10.09 -35.84
C LEU A 116 -26.50 10.26 -35.60
N ILE A 117 -26.90 11.50 -35.31
CA ILE A 117 -28.24 11.84 -34.86
C ILE A 117 -29.14 12.28 -36.02
N ARG A 118 -28.56 12.86 -37.07
CA ARG A 118 -29.31 13.35 -38.24
C ARG A 118 -30.10 12.23 -38.90
N GLY A 119 -31.42 12.40 -38.94
CA GLY A 119 -32.34 11.48 -39.62
C GLY A 119 -32.74 10.24 -38.81
N SER A 120 -32.19 10.02 -37.62
CA SER A 120 -32.56 8.91 -36.75
C SER A 120 -33.77 9.23 -35.90
N LYS A 121 -34.77 8.35 -35.90
CA LYS A 121 -35.87 8.40 -34.93
C LYS A 121 -35.34 7.96 -33.57
N ALA A 122 -35.50 8.81 -32.56
CA ALA A 122 -34.94 8.56 -31.24
C ALA A 122 -35.86 8.98 -30.10
N THR A 123 -35.75 8.24 -29.00
CA THR A 123 -36.30 8.59 -27.70
C THR A 123 -35.21 9.32 -26.90
N ILE A 124 -35.52 10.52 -26.46
CA ILE A 124 -34.63 11.37 -25.66
C ILE A 124 -35.18 11.38 -24.23
N SER A 125 -34.41 10.83 -23.29
CA SER A 125 -34.69 10.93 -21.87
C SER A 125 -33.92 12.11 -21.28
N VAL A 126 -34.63 13.01 -20.60
CA VAL A 126 -34.04 14.23 -20.00
C VAL A 126 -34.34 14.30 -18.51
N LYS A 127 -33.39 14.80 -17.72
CA LYS A 127 -33.59 15.11 -16.29
C LYS A 127 -32.84 16.37 -15.88
N GLY A 128 -33.55 17.35 -15.33
CA GLY A 128 -32.95 18.55 -14.73
C GLY A 128 -32.35 19.55 -15.72
N LEU A 129 -32.86 19.59 -16.96
CA LEU A 129 -32.53 20.61 -17.96
C LEU A 129 -33.63 21.66 -18.06
N ASP A 130 -33.26 22.89 -18.39
CA ASP A 130 -34.22 23.95 -18.67
C ASP A 130 -34.97 23.69 -20.00
N SER A 131 -36.24 24.08 -20.01
CA SER A 131 -37.17 24.01 -21.14
C SER A 131 -36.61 24.61 -22.44
N ALA A 132 -35.85 25.71 -22.36
CA ALA A 132 -35.23 26.33 -23.53
C ALA A 132 -34.23 25.40 -24.23
N TYR A 133 -33.41 24.68 -23.46
CA TYR A 133 -32.44 23.73 -24.03
C TYR A 133 -33.14 22.48 -24.57
N ILE A 134 -34.25 22.06 -23.98
CA ILE A 134 -35.06 20.95 -24.50
C ILE A 134 -35.57 21.28 -25.91
N GLU A 135 -36.04 22.50 -26.14
CA GLU A 135 -36.46 22.95 -27.48
C GLU A 135 -35.28 23.03 -28.45
N GLU A 136 -34.13 23.56 -28.03
CA GLU A 136 -32.92 23.56 -28.87
C GLU A 136 -32.46 22.15 -29.23
N ILE A 137 -32.55 21.20 -28.31
CA ILE A 137 -32.27 19.79 -28.60
C ILE A 137 -33.24 19.27 -29.65
N LYS A 138 -34.55 19.56 -29.56
CA LYS A 138 -35.53 19.17 -30.60
C LYS A 138 -35.14 19.70 -31.97
N THR A 139 -34.64 20.94 -32.06
CA THR A 139 -34.23 21.52 -33.35
C THR A 139 -33.13 20.70 -34.04
N LEU A 140 -32.23 20.08 -33.27
CA LEU A 140 -31.16 19.25 -33.83
C LEU A 140 -31.67 17.97 -34.51
N PHE A 141 -32.88 17.53 -34.19
CA PHE A 141 -33.51 16.34 -34.75
C PHE A 141 -34.67 16.68 -35.70
N GLN A 142 -34.84 17.93 -36.12
CA GLN A 142 -35.93 18.33 -37.03
C GLN A 142 -35.93 17.56 -38.36
N ASP A 143 -34.76 17.11 -38.81
CA ASP A 143 -34.62 16.30 -40.02
C ASP A 143 -35.04 14.82 -39.81
N ALA A 144 -35.28 14.40 -38.57
CA ALA A 144 -35.73 13.06 -38.21
C ALA A 144 -37.25 13.03 -37.97
N GLY A 145 -37.97 12.26 -38.79
CA GLY A 145 -39.44 12.28 -38.85
C GLY A 145 -40.22 11.86 -37.59
N SER A 146 -39.58 11.49 -36.48
CA SER A 146 -40.23 11.36 -35.16
C SER A 146 -39.22 11.30 -34.01
N VAL A 147 -39.34 12.22 -33.05
CA VAL A 147 -38.51 12.27 -31.83
C VAL A 147 -39.43 12.33 -30.63
N SER A 148 -39.27 11.41 -29.68
CA SER A 148 -40.04 11.41 -28.43
C SER A 148 -39.16 11.90 -27.29
N ILE A 149 -39.42 13.10 -26.78
CA ILE A 149 -38.74 13.59 -25.57
C ILE A 149 -39.57 13.23 -24.35
N LYS A 150 -38.96 12.53 -23.40
CA LYS A 150 -39.57 12.15 -22.13
C LYS A 150 -38.71 12.69 -21.00
N GLU A 151 -39.34 13.42 -20.10
CA GLU A 151 -38.72 13.70 -18.81
C GLU A 151 -38.81 12.41 -17.98
N SER A 152 -37.66 11.89 -17.57
CA SER A 152 -37.57 10.58 -16.91
C SER A 152 -36.96 10.73 -15.53
N GLU A 153 -37.81 10.62 -14.50
CA GLU A 153 -37.36 10.61 -13.10
C GLU A 153 -36.45 9.40 -12.79
N ALA A 154 -36.56 8.33 -13.57
CA ALA A 154 -35.77 7.11 -13.46
C ALA A 154 -34.27 7.30 -13.77
N MET A 155 -33.88 8.42 -14.37
CA MET A 155 -32.47 8.75 -14.57
C MET A 155 -31.77 8.99 -13.22
N LYS A 156 -30.65 8.33 -12.98
CA LYS A 156 -29.90 8.46 -11.72
C LYS A 156 -29.22 9.82 -11.55
N ALA A 157 -28.87 10.47 -12.66
CA ALA A 157 -28.17 11.76 -12.70
C ALA A 157 -28.87 12.74 -13.64
N ARG A 158 -28.59 14.03 -13.46
CA ARG A 158 -29.05 15.10 -14.37
C ARG A 158 -28.36 14.95 -15.73
N GLY A 159 -29.06 15.26 -16.81
CA GLY A 159 -28.50 15.15 -18.17
C GLY A 159 -29.48 14.67 -19.22
N ILE A 160 -28.92 14.12 -20.31
CA ILE A 160 -29.63 13.63 -21.49
C ILE A 160 -29.15 12.23 -21.84
N ILE A 161 -30.08 11.35 -22.21
CA ILE A 161 -29.79 10.08 -22.86
C ILE A 161 -30.58 10.02 -24.16
N VAL A 162 -29.91 9.74 -25.27
CA VAL A 162 -30.52 9.56 -26.59
C VAL A 162 -30.36 8.10 -26.99
N GLU A 163 -31.50 7.46 -27.24
CA GLU A 163 -31.61 6.08 -27.69
C GLU A 163 -32.45 6.06 -28.98
N PRO A 164 -31.90 5.65 -30.14
CA PRO A 164 -32.64 5.51 -31.37
C PRO A 164 -33.58 4.31 -31.29
N ASP A 165 -34.68 4.33 -32.05
CA ASP A 165 -35.69 3.26 -32.05
C ASP A 165 -35.12 1.91 -32.53
N ASP A 166 -34.00 1.94 -33.27
CA ASP A 166 -33.29 0.77 -33.78
C ASP A 166 -32.23 0.21 -32.82
N ASN A 167 -32.05 0.82 -31.64
CA ASN A 167 -31.02 0.48 -30.64
C ASN A 167 -29.58 0.45 -31.21
N SER A 168 -29.31 1.15 -32.32
CA SER A 168 -28.00 1.11 -32.98
C SER A 168 -26.89 1.80 -32.18
N TYR A 169 -27.22 2.81 -31.39
CA TYR A 169 -26.29 3.52 -30.53
C TYR A 169 -26.97 4.00 -29.25
N ARG A 170 -26.17 4.45 -28.28
CA ARG A 170 -26.68 5.14 -27.09
C ARG A 170 -25.75 6.29 -26.77
N ILE A 171 -26.29 7.50 -26.82
CA ILE A 171 -25.55 8.71 -26.45
C ILE A 171 -26.00 9.10 -25.05
N SER A 172 -25.07 9.10 -24.12
CA SER A 172 -25.31 9.54 -22.75
C SER A 172 -24.45 10.77 -22.50
N ILE A 173 -25.09 11.83 -22.01
CA ILE A 173 -24.47 13.10 -21.65
C ILE A 173 -25.05 13.52 -20.30
N THR A 174 -24.45 13.00 -19.25
CA THR A 174 -24.91 13.09 -17.86
C THR A 174 -23.89 13.78 -16.95
N GLU A 175 -24.35 14.27 -15.81
CA GLU A 175 -23.50 14.84 -14.76
C GLU A 175 -22.42 13.85 -14.31
N ASN A 176 -22.72 12.55 -14.26
CA ASN A 176 -21.73 11.52 -13.92
C ASN A 176 -20.61 11.39 -14.96
N GLU A 177 -20.93 11.52 -16.25
CA GLU A 177 -19.92 11.51 -17.32
C GLU A 177 -19.10 12.79 -17.31
N LEU A 178 -19.70 13.92 -16.97
CA LEU A 178 -18.96 15.17 -16.75
C LEU A 178 -17.97 15.01 -15.60
N VAL A 179 -18.39 14.40 -14.47
CA VAL A 179 -17.49 14.10 -13.35
C VAL A 179 -16.35 13.19 -13.79
N SER A 180 -16.64 12.10 -14.50
CA SER A 180 -15.60 11.18 -14.98
C SER A 180 -14.61 11.93 -15.89
N TRP A 181 -15.13 12.67 -16.88
CA TRP A 181 -14.31 13.42 -17.80
C TRP A 181 -13.42 14.45 -17.10
N LEU A 182 -13.95 15.20 -16.13
CA LEU A 182 -13.17 16.15 -15.33
C LEU A 182 -12.07 15.47 -14.50
N LEU A 183 -12.36 14.30 -13.94
CA LEU A 183 -11.42 13.55 -13.10
C LEU A 183 -10.39 12.74 -13.90
N ASP A 184 -10.64 12.52 -15.19
CA ASP A 184 -9.74 11.79 -16.09
C ASP A 184 -8.86 12.76 -16.91
N GLU A 185 -9.47 13.72 -17.61
CA GLU A 185 -8.77 14.61 -18.54
C GLU A 185 -8.22 15.87 -17.84
N GLU A 186 -9.04 16.51 -17.00
CA GLU A 186 -8.70 17.82 -16.38
C GLU A 186 -8.13 17.68 -14.95
N ARG A 187 -7.82 16.45 -14.54
CA ARG A 187 -7.39 16.13 -13.17
C ARG A 187 -6.17 16.95 -12.73
N GLY A 188 -5.20 17.11 -13.62
CA GLY A 188 -3.96 17.82 -13.34
C GLY A 188 -4.17 19.30 -13.07
N GLU A 189 -5.02 19.94 -13.88
CA GLU A 189 -5.38 21.36 -13.71
C GLU A 189 -6.19 21.57 -12.44
N LEU A 190 -7.20 20.73 -12.20
CA LEU A 190 -8.03 20.80 -11.00
C LEU A 190 -7.22 20.56 -9.72
N ALA A 191 -6.31 19.58 -9.73
CA ALA A 191 -5.42 19.33 -8.60
C ALA A 191 -4.47 20.50 -8.35
N SER A 192 -3.92 21.11 -9.42
CA SER A 192 -3.04 22.27 -9.31
C SER A 192 -3.77 23.50 -8.76
N ALA A 193 -5.03 23.71 -9.15
CA ALA A 193 -5.85 24.79 -8.64
C ALA A 193 -6.19 24.59 -7.14
N LEU A 194 -6.45 23.35 -6.72
CA LEU A 194 -6.90 23.03 -5.37
C LEU A 194 -5.75 22.92 -4.35
N PHE A 195 -4.62 22.37 -4.77
CA PHE A 195 -3.47 22.08 -3.90
C PHE A 195 -2.24 22.96 -4.18
N GLY A 196 -2.32 23.84 -5.18
CA GLY A 196 -1.18 24.62 -5.69
C GLY A 196 -0.36 23.83 -6.72
N GLN A 197 0.52 24.54 -7.44
CA GLN A 197 1.47 23.89 -8.34
C GLN A 197 2.41 23.01 -7.51
N THR A 198 2.39 21.72 -7.75
CA THR A 198 3.47 20.85 -7.27
C THR A 198 4.69 21.16 -8.11
N ASP A 199 5.57 22.02 -7.60
CA ASP A 199 6.93 22.17 -8.13
C ASP A 199 7.61 20.79 -8.10
N SER A 200 7.63 20.13 -9.25
CA SER A 200 8.28 18.85 -9.47
C SER A 200 9.81 18.95 -9.51
N SER A 201 10.38 20.05 -9.02
CA SER A 201 11.82 20.34 -9.05
C SER A 201 12.57 20.02 -7.75
N ALA A 202 11.88 19.59 -6.68
CA ALA A 202 12.49 19.41 -5.36
C ALA A 202 12.75 17.93 -4.96
N THR A 203 13.09 17.04 -5.89
CA THR A 203 13.68 15.73 -5.54
C THR A 203 14.63 15.23 -6.63
N ASN A 204 15.81 15.84 -6.74
CA ASN A 204 17.00 15.18 -7.32
C ASN A 204 18.29 15.84 -6.83
N THR A 205 18.47 15.94 -5.52
CA THR A 205 19.79 16.22 -4.91
C THR A 205 19.95 15.35 -3.66
N ALA A 206 20.14 14.06 -3.86
CA ALA A 206 20.71 13.18 -2.85
C ALA A 206 21.66 12.17 -3.53
N GLY A 207 22.94 12.56 -3.62
CA GLY A 207 24.08 11.63 -3.65
C GLY A 207 24.36 10.89 -4.96
N SER A 208 24.99 11.57 -5.93
CA SER A 208 25.87 10.88 -6.88
C SER A 208 27.32 11.00 -6.36
N PRO A 209 28.05 9.91 -6.12
CA PRO A 209 29.45 9.96 -5.74
C PRO A 209 30.29 10.15 -7.01
N THR A 210 30.71 11.38 -7.27
CA THR A 210 31.69 11.68 -8.31
C THR A 210 33.10 11.42 -7.79
N GLY A 211 33.87 10.62 -8.54
CA GLY A 211 35.24 11.02 -8.88
C GLY A 211 36.35 10.16 -8.31
N ALA A 212 36.76 9.18 -9.12
CA ALA A 212 38.03 8.48 -9.07
C ALA A 212 39.26 9.42 -9.07
N GLY A 213 40.36 8.96 -8.46
CA GLY A 213 41.66 9.63 -8.50
C GLY A 213 42.78 8.71 -8.02
N THR A 214 43.22 7.82 -8.91
CA THR A 214 44.48 7.07 -8.89
C THR A 214 45.69 7.88 -8.42
N SER A 215 46.51 7.31 -7.53
CA SER A 215 47.94 7.62 -7.45
C SER A 215 48.75 6.39 -7.05
N ALA A 216 49.93 6.30 -7.65
CA ALA A 216 50.73 5.13 -7.89
C ALA A 216 51.74 4.79 -6.78
N LEU A 217 52.17 3.52 -6.80
CA LEU A 217 53.48 2.96 -6.44
C LEU A 217 54.56 3.89 -5.86
N LYS A 218 55.02 3.55 -4.66
CA LYS A 218 56.42 3.46 -4.18
C LYS A 218 56.34 2.64 -2.87
N GLY A 219 56.94 1.47 -2.68
CA GLY A 219 58.31 1.11 -2.98
C GLY A 219 59.22 1.51 -1.81
N ALA A 220 59.32 0.70 -0.75
CA ALA A 220 60.48 0.66 0.15
C ALA A 220 60.44 -0.58 1.05
N ARG A 221 61.47 -1.41 0.88
CA ARG A 221 61.92 -2.42 1.85
C ARG A 221 62.39 -1.74 3.12
N SER A 222 62.13 -2.36 4.26
CA SER A 222 63.08 -2.58 5.37
C SER A 222 62.53 -3.65 6.29
#